data_AF-Q6QEK2-F1
#
_entry.id   AF-Q6QEK2-F1
#
_cell.length_a   1.000
_cell.length_b   1.000
_cell.length_c   1.000
_cell.angle_alpha   90.00
_cell.angle_beta   90.00
_cell.angle_gamma   90.00
#
_symmetry.space_group_name_H-M   'P 1'
#
loop_
_entity.id
_entity.type
_entity.pdbx_description
1 polymer ?
#
loop_
_entity_poly.entity_id
_entity_poly.type
_entity_poly.pdbx_seq_one_letter_code
_entity_poly.pdbx_strand_id
1 'polypeptide(L)'
;QIPVGVAGPLLLNGFEYMVPMATTEGCLVASTNRGCKAIHMCGGATSILLRDGMTRAPVVRFQSAKRAADLKYYIEDPTNAENLSHIFNRTTRFGRLQGIQCAIAGKNLYMRFCCFTGDAMGMNMVSKGVQNVLDYLQTVFPDMDVISVSGNYCADKKPA
;
A
#
# COMPACT_ATOMS: atom_id res chain seq x y z
N GLN A 1 -9.93 -10.24 27.38
CA GLN A 1 -8.91 -11.19 26.90
C GLN A 1 -9.48 -11.92 25.69
N ILE A 2 -8.68 -12.23 24.66
CA ILE A 2 -9.11 -13.02 23.48
C ILE A 2 -8.41 -14.39 23.56
N PRO A 3 -9.13 -15.51 23.42
CA PRO A 3 -8.51 -16.84 23.38
C PRO A 3 -7.53 -16.96 22.21
N VAL A 4 -6.39 -17.62 22.45
CA VAL A 4 -5.36 -17.87 21.43
C VAL A 4 -5.15 -19.37 21.31
N GLY A 5 -5.42 -19.91 20.12
CA GLY A 5 -5.11 -21.29 19.75
C GLY A 5 -3.91 -21.36 18.81
N VAL A 6 -3.48 -22.58 18.50
CA VAL A 6 -2.37 -22.85 17.57
C VAL A 6 -2.81 -23.89 16.54
N ALA A 7 -2.50 -23.67 15.27
CA ALA A 7 -2.70 -24.62 14.18
C ALA A 7 -1.35 -24.97 13.51
N GLY A 8 -1.07 -26.26 13.28
CA GLY A 8 0.15 -26.70 12.62
C GLY A 8 0.58 -28.15 12.92
N PRO A 9 1.72 -28.59 12.36
CA PRO A 9 2.64 -27.78 11.54
C PRO A 9 2.10 -27.51 10.14
N LEU A 10 2.24 -26.27 9.67
CA LEU A 10 2.07 -25.90 8.27
C LEU A 10 3.43 -26.03 7.57
N LEU A 11 3.58 -27.03 6.68
CA LEU A 11 4.77 -27.17 5.85
C LEU A 11 4.67 -26.25 4.63
N LEU A 12 5.43 -25.16 4.62
CA LEU A 12 5.41 -24.14 3.58
C LEU A 12 6.84 -23.82 3.15
N ASN A 13 7.13 -23.91 1.85
CA ASN A 13 8.45 -23.65 1.28
C ASN A 13 9.59 -24.45 1.96
N GLY A 14 9.29 -25.68 2.42
CA GLY A 14 10.26 -26.55 3.11
C GLY A 14 10.44 -26.27 4.62
N PHE A 15 9.71 -25.31 5.19
CA PHE A 15 9.76 -24.99 6.62
C PHE A 15 8.43 -25.31 7.31
N GLU A 16 8.50 -25.73 8.57
CA GLU A 16 7.32 -25.97 9.41
C GLU A 16 6.99 -24.76 10.28
N TYR A 17 5.72 -24.34 10.25
CA TYR A 17 5.23 -23.21 11.03
C TYR A 17 4.08 -23.62 11.97
N MET A 18 4.14 -23.12 13.21
CA MET A 18 3.01 -23.15 14.15
C MET A 18 2.30 -21.80 14.12
N VAL A 19 1.08 -21.77 13.62
CA VAL A 19 0.35 -20.53 13.34
C VAL A 19 -0.50 -20.12 14.55
N PRO A 20 -0.20 -18.99 15.21
CA PRO A 20 -1.03 -18.48 16.30
C PRO A 20 -2.33 -17.88 15.75
N MET A 21 -3.46 -18.21 16.37
CA MET A 21 -4.78 -17.73 15.95
C MET A 21 -5.55 -17.18 17.16
N ALA A 22 -5.81 -15.88 17.18
CA ALA A 22 -6.64 -15.24 18.20
C ALA A 22 -8.09 -15.14 17.70
N THR A 23 -9.01 -15.91 18.31
CA THR A 23 -10.42 -15.96 17.88
C THR A 23 -11.34 -16.40 19.01
N THR A 24 -12.60 -15.98 18.95
CA THR A 24 -13.70 -16.51 19.78
C THR A 24 -14.62 -17.44 19.00
N GLU A 25 -14.37 -17.63 17.70
CA GLU A 25 -15.17 -18.50 16.83
C GLU A 25 -14.86 -19.97 17.11
N GLY A 26 -15.89 -20.74 17.47
CA GLY A 26 -15.78 -22.17 17.69
C GLY A 26 -15.33 -22.91 16.43
N CYS A 27 -14.59 -24.00 16.61
CA CYS A 27 -14.09 -24.88 15.54
C CYS A 27 -13.11 -24.25 14.53
N LEU A 28 -12.92 -22.93 14.48
CA LEU A 28 -12.04 -22.28 13.51
C LEU A 28 -10.59 -22.81 13.59
N VAL A 29 -9.99 -22.82 14.79
CA VAL A 29 -8.63 -23.33 15.00
C VAL A 29 -8.52 -24.82 14.64
N ALA A 30 -9.50 -25.63 15.04
CA ALA A 30 -9.51 -27.07 14.78
C ALA A 30 -9.64 -27.39 13.27
N SER A 31 -10.47 -26.62 12.57
CA SER A 31 -10.64 -26.71 11.12
C SER A 31 -9.36 -26.34 10.37
N THR A 32 -8.74 -25.21 10.72
CA THR A 32 -7.45 -24.79 10.15
C THR A 32 -6.34 -25.82 10.42
N ASN A 33 -6.31 -26.40 11.63
CA ASN A 33 -5.34 -27.44 11.97
C ASN A 33 -5.51 -28.71 11.12
N ARG A 34 -6.77 -29.12 10.86
CA ARG A 34 -7.05 -30.24 9.95
C ARG A 34 -6.56 -29.96 8.53
N GLY A 35 -6.71 -28.73 8.05
CA GLY A 35 -6.16 -28.29 6.76
C GLY A 35 -4.64 -28.36 6.70
N CYS A 36 -3.96 -27.87 7.75
CA CYS A 36 -2.49 -27.96 7.86
C CYS A 36 -2.01 -29.41 7.79
N LYS A 37 -2.69 -30.32 8.50
CA LYS A 37 -2.39 -31.76 8.45
C LYS A 37 -2.52 -32.33 7.04
N ALA A 38 -3.57 -31.97 6.30
CA ALA A 38 -3.74 -32.43 4.91
C ALA A 38 -2.61 -31.94 4.00
N ILE A 39 -2.29 -30.64 4.06
CA ILE A 39 -1.18 -30.03 3.29
C ILE A 39 0.14 -30.74 3.60
N HIS A 40 0.42 -30.95 4.88
CA HIS A 40 1.64 -31.60 5.32
C HIS A 40 1.77 -33.04 4.78
N MET A 41 0.70 -33.85 4.87
CA MET A 41 0.69 -35.21 4.34
C MET A 41 0.84 -35.27 2.81
N CYS A 42 0.51 -34.19 2.10
CA CYS A 42 0.67 -34.07 0.66
C CYS A 42 2.04 -33.51 0.22
N GLY A 43 3.01 -33.39 1.14
CA GLY A 43 4.36 -32.89 0.83
C GLY A 43 4.54 -31.38 0.96
N GLY A 44 3.55 -30.68 1.52
CA GLY A 44 3.63 -29.24 1.81
C GLY A 44 3.06 -28.34 0.72
N ALA A 45 3.14 -27.03 0.97
CA ALA A 45 2.71 -25.99 0.05
C ALA A 45 3.90 -25.12 -0.40
N THR A 46 3.73 -24.47 -1.55
CA THR A 46 4.69 -23.48 -2.09
C THR A 46 4.02 -22.12 -2.24
N SER A 47 4.70 -21.07 -1.81
CA SER A 47 4.24 -19.69 -1.96
C SER A 47 5.37 -18.78 -2.46
N ILE A 48 5.01 -17.79 -3.27
CA ILE A 48 5.94 -16.82 -3.86
C ILE A 48 5.33 -15.42 -3.73
N LEU A 49 6.14 -14.45 -3.30
CA LEU A 49 5.75 -13.04 -3.23
C LEU A 49 5.96 -12.37 -4.60
N LEU A 50 4.87 -11.98 -5.25
CA LEU A 50 4.93 -11.36 -6.59
C LEU A 50 5.17 -9.84 -6.54
N ARG A 51 4.62 -9.17 -5.53
CA ARG A 51 4.74 -7.72 -5.36
C ARG A 51 4.60 -7.35 -3.89
N ASP A 52 5.43 -6.41 -3.46
CA ASP A 52 5.37 -5.78 -2.14
C ASP A 52 5.35 -4.27 -2.30
N GLY A 53 4.32 -3.61 -1.79
CA GLY A 53 4.17 -2.18 -1.90
C GLY A 53 2.90 -1.67 -1.21
N MET A 54 3.09 -0.85 -0.19
CA MET A 54 2.00 -0.13 0.49
C MET A 54 1.59 1.09 -0.35
N THR A 55 0.30 1.44 -0.30
CA THR A 55 -0.24 2.53 -1.13
C THR A 55 -0.90 3.64 -0.33
N ARG A 56 -0.76 4.86 -0.84
CA ARG A 56 -1.51 6.03 -0.36
C ARG A 56 -1.92 6.87 -1.56
N ALA A 57 -3.17 7.29 -1.58
CA ALA A 57 -3.74 8.00 -2.72
C ALA A 57 -4.42 9.29 -2.30
N PRO A 58 -3.70 10.43 -2.28
CA PRO A 58 -4.32 11.73 -2.13
C PRO A 58 -5.22 12.07 -3.33
N VAL A 59 -6.15 12.97 -3.05
CA VAL A 59 -6.99 13.63 -4.06
C VAL A 59 -6.74 15.13 -3.99
N VAL A 60 -6.43 15.70 -5.15
CA VAL A 60 -6.23 17.14 -5.33
C VAL A 60 -7.22 17.67 -6.34
N ARG A 61 -7.48 18.97 -6.32
CA ARG A 61 -8.46 19.63 -7.16
C ARG A 61 -7.89 20.90 -7.77
N PHE A 62 -8.29 21.15 -9.02
CA PHE A 62 -7.98 22.37 -9.75
C PHE A 62 -9.26 23.10 -10.19
N GLN A 63 -9.10 24.27 -10.80
CA GLN A 63 -10.20 25.04 -11.38
C GLN A 63 -10.80 24.39 -12.63
N SER A 64 -10.02 23.59 -13.37
CA SER A 64 -10.47 22.91 -14.59
C SER A 64 -9.85 21.53 -14.77
N ALA A 65 -10.48 20.70 -15.60
CA ALA A 65 -9.96 19.38 -15.96
C ALA A 65 -8.61 19.46 -16.72
N LYS A 66 -8.42 20.52 -17.52
CA LYS A 66 -7.15 20.79 -18.21
C LYS A 66 -6.00 20.95 -17.20
N ARG A 67 -6.21 21.74 -16.14
CA ARG A 67 -5.19 21.94 -15.09
C ARG A 67 -4.87 20.65 -14.33
N ALA A 68 -5.87 19.82 -14.04
CA ALA A 68 -5.65 18.50 -13.46
C ALA A 68 -4.83 17.58 -14.41
N ALA A 69 -5.04 17.69 -15.72
CA ALA A 69 -4.24 16.98 -16.71
C ALA A 69 -2.79 17.49 -16.80
N ASP A 70 -2.57 18.80 -16.67
CA ASP A 70 -1.21 19.37 -16.62
C ASP A 70 -0.40 18.75 -15.46
N LEU A 71 -1.00 18.60 -14.27
CA LEU A 71 -0.33 17.93 -13.14
C LEU A 71 -0.09 16.44 -13.41
N LYS A 72 -1.04 15.73 -14.05
CA LYS A 72 -0.83 14.33 -14.44
C LYS A 72 0.38 14.18 -15.36
N TYR A 73 0.46 15.00 -16.42
CA TYR A 73 1.60 14.98 -17.34
C TYR A 73 2.91 15.35 -16.64
N TYR A 74 2.88 16.29 -15.70
CA TYR A 74 4.04 16.64 -14.90
C TYR A 74 4.55 15.45 -14.06
N ILE A 75 3.65 14.68 -13.43
CA ILE A 75 4.02 13.52 -12.60
C ILE A 75 4.50 12.34 -13.45
N GLU A 76 3.91 12.14 -14.62
CA GLU A 76 4.23 11.02 -15.52
C GLU A 76 5.48 11.28 -16.38
N ASP A 77 5.98 12.52 -16.44
CA ASP A 77 7.26 12.85 -17.04
C ASP A 77 8.43 12.16 -16.28
N PRO A 78 9.31 11.40 -16.96
CA PRO A 78 10.36 10.63 -16.29
C PRO A 78 11.31 11.48 -15.44
N THR A 79 11.68 12.67 -15.89
CA THR A 79 12.62 13.56 -15.17
C THR A 79 11.98 14.07 -13.88
N ASN A 80 10.72 14.46 -13.94
CA ASN A 80 9.98 14.88 -12.75
C ASN A 80 9.68 13.69 -11.82
N ALA A 81 9.35 12.52 -12.35
CA ALA A 81 9.08 11.31 -11.57
C ALA A 81 10.29 10.91 -10.71
N GLU A 82 11.52 11.00 -11.25
CA GLU A 82 12.76 10.77 -10.49
C GLU A 82 12.92 11.79 -9.35
N ASN A 83 12.68 13.07 -9.62
CA ASN A 83 12.75 14.12 -8.60
C ASN A 83 11.69 13.90 -7.50
N LEU A 84 10.45 13.57 -7.88
CA LEU A 84 9.37 13.25 -6.93
C LEU A 84 9.72 12.02 -6.08
N SER A 85 10.33 11.00 -6.69
CA SER A 85 10.85 9.83 -5.97
C SER A 85 11.90 10.22 -4.95
N HIS A 86 12.85 11.09 -5.30
CA HIS A 86 13.86 11.57 -4.38
C HIS A 86 13.25 12.38 -3.21
N ILE A 87 12.30 13.28 -3.49
CA ILE A 87 11.58 14.06 -2.47
C ILE A 87 10.81 13.13 -1.53
N PHE A 88 10.13 12.12 -2.06
CA PHE A 88 9.41 11.12 -1.26
C PHE A 88 10.39 10.35 -0.36
N ASN A 89 11.46 9.81 -0.95
CA ASN A 89 12.40 8.91 -0.28
C ASN A 89 13.21 9.62 0.81
N ARG A 90 13.41 10.94 0.74
CA ARG A 90 14.06 11.71 1.81
C ARG A 90 13.36 11.63 3.17
N THR A 91 12.08 11.26 3.21
CA THR A 91 11.30 11.19 4.46
C THR A 91 11.59 9.94 5.30
N THR A 92 12.27 8.94 4.75
CA THR A 92 12.48 7.63 5.37
C THR A 92 13.74 6.94 4.85
N ARG A 93 14.44 6.19 5.71
CA ARG A 93 15.61 5.41 5.29
C ARG A 93 15.23 4.13 4.54
N PHE A 94 14.10 3.53 4.89
CA PHE A 94 13.64 2.23 4.37
C PHE A 94 12.75 2.35 3.14
N GLY A 95 11.91 3.39 3.11
CA GLY A 95 10.90 3.54 2.08
C GLY A 95 11.51 3.78 0.70
N ARG A 96 10.98 3.10 -0.32
CA ARG A 96 11.35 3.35 -1.72
C ARG A 96 10.09 3.48 -2.55
N LEU A 97 9.87 4.69 -3.11
CA LEU A 97 8.80 4.92 -4.06
C LEU A 97 9.00 4.04 -5.30
N GLN A 98 8.02 3.20 -5.59
CA GLN A 98 8.00 2.32 -6.75
C GLN A 98 7.30 2.97 -7.95
N GLY A 99 6.36 3.89 -7.69
CA GLY A 99 5.67 4.63 -8.73
C GLY A 99 4.47 5.41 -8.21
N ILE A 100 3.92 6.26 -9.08
CA ILE A 100 2.72 7.05 -8.84
C ILE A 100 1.76 6.81 -10.00
N GLN A 101 0.57 6.27 -9.72
CA GLN A 101 -0.46 6.06 -10.72
C GLN A 101 -1.53 7.14 -10.62
N CYS A 102 -1.72 7.90 -11.70
CA CYS A 102 -2.61 9.06 -11.74
C CYS A 102 -3.93 8.77 -12.46
N ALA A 103 -5.06 9.09 -11.82
CA ALA A 103 -6.40 9.00 -12.40
C ALA A 103 -7.16 10.33 -12.26
N ILE A 104 -7.70 10.85 -13.37
CA ILE A 104 -8.44 12.12 -13.41
C ILE A 104 -9.94 11.84 -13.32
N ALA A 105 -10.64 12.64 -12.52
CA ALA A 105 -12.10 12.71 -12.49
C ALA A 105 -12.55 14.18 -12.59
N GLY A 106 -12.81 14.64 -13.81
CA GLY A 106 -13.11 16.05 -14.08
C GLY A 106 -11.95 16.94 -13.63
N LYS A 107 -12.21 17.83 -12.66
CA LYS A 107 -11.21 18.75 -12.08
C LYS A 107 -10.42 18.17 -10.90
N ASN A 108 -10.68 16.93 -10.51
CA ASN A 108 -9.96 16.24 -9.45
C ASN A 108 -8.91 15.29 -10.05
N LEU A 109 -7.77 15.16 -9.38
CA LEU A 109 -6.74 14.17 -9.69
C LEU A 109 -6.49 13.29 -8.46
N TYR A 110 -6.57 11.98 -8.66
CA TYR A 110 -6.19 10.96 -7.68
C TYR A 110 -4.81 10.43 -8.05
N MET A 111 -3.89 10.43 -7.08
CA MET A 111 -2.49 10.05 -7.30
C MET A 111 -2.15 8.89 -6.39
N ARG A 112 -2.10 7.65 -6.87
CA ARG A 112 -1.80 6.47 -6.06
C ARG A 112 -0.30 6.24 -5.98
N PHE A 113 0.31 6.65 -4.89
CA PHE A 113 1.70 6.38 -4.57
C PHE A 113 1.83 4.93 -4.11
N CYS A 114 2.80 4.20 -4.66
CA CYS A 114 3.16 2.85 -4.25
C CYS A 114 4.59 2.85 -3.74
N CYS A 115 4.83 2.30 -2.55
CA CYS A 115 6.10 2.38 -1.86
C CYS A 115 6.43 1.06 -1.16
N PHE A 116 7.65 0.57 -1.33
CA PHE A 116 8.20 -0.49 -0.50
C PHE A 116 8.51 0.05 0.89
N THR A 117 8.15 -0.68 1.96
CA THR A 117 8.20 -0.15 3.33
C THR A 117 9.11 -0.93 4.28
N GLY A 118 9.94 -1.84 3.76
CA GLY A 118 10.70 -2.78 4.58
C GLY A 118 9.76 -3.72 5.33
N ASP A 119 10.11 -4.09 6.56
CA ASP A 119 9.29 -5.02 7.36
C ASP A 119 8.06 -4.36 8.02
N ALA A 120 7.90 -3.05 7.88
CA ALA A 120 6.74 -2.35 8.39
C ALA A 120 5.58 -2.44 7.40
N MET A 121 4.35 -2.58 7.92
CA MET A 121 3.13 -2.39 7.10
C MET A 121 3.11 -1.00 6.45
N GLY A 122 3.67 0.02 7.13
CA GLY A 122 4.19 1.21 6.45
C GLY A 122 3.22 2.35 6.17
N MET A 123 1.95 2.25 6.56
CA MET A 123 0.94 3.31 6.29
C MET A 123 1.32 4.72 6.73
N ASN A 124 1.92 4.88 7.92
CA ASN A 124 2.39 6.19 8.39
C ASN A 124 3.59 6.69 7.58
N MET A 125 4.50 5.78 7.22
CA MET A 125 5.69 6.09 6.41
C MET A 125 5.27 6.61 5.04
N VAL A 126 4.36 5.90 4.36
CA VAL A 126 3.87 6.30 3.04
C VAL A 126 3.09 7.61 3.12
N SER A 127 2.24 7.79 4.15
CA SER A 127 1.49 9.05 4.33
C SER A 127 2.41 10.25 4.50
N LYS A 128 3.52 10.12 5.26
CA LYS A 128 4.51 11.18 5.43
C LYS A 128 5.24 11.49 4.12
N GLY A 129 5.64 10.46 3.37
CA GLY A 129 6.26 10.62 2.06
C GLY A 129 5.35 11.34 1.06
N VAL A 130 4.07 10.96 1.03
CA VAL A 130 3.04 11.63 0.21
C VAL A 130 2.88 13.09 0.61
N GLN A 131 2.78 13.40 1.91
CA GLN A 131 2.63 14.79 2.36
C GLN A 131 3.80 15.65 1.87
N ASN A 132 5.04 15.16 2.01
CA ASN A 132 6.22 15.90 1.55
C ASN A 132 6.22 16.15 0.03
N VAL A 133 5.71 15.20 -0.76
CA VAL A 133 5.52 15.39 -2.20
C VAL A 133 4.41 16.40 -2.49
N LEU A 134 3.29 16.35 -1.76
CA LEU A 134 2.20 17.32 -1.93
C LEU A 134 2.65 18.74 -1.60
N ASP A 135 3.42 18.92 -0.51
CA ASP A 135 3.97 20.22 -0.12
C ASP A 135 4.87 20.79 -1.23
N TYR A 136 5.72 19.95 -1.83
CA TYR A 136 6.52 20.34 -2.99
C TYR A 136 5.64 20.69 -4.21
N LEU A 137 4.65 19.84 -4.53
CA LEU A 137 3.76 20.07 -5.67
C LEU A 137 2.96 21.37 -5.52
N GLN A 138 2.59 21.77 -4.29
CA GLN A 138 1.95 23.08 -4.05
C GLN A 138 2.86 24.26 -4.35
N THR A 139 4.19 24.10 -4.28
CA THR A 139 5.11 25.17 -4.72
C THR A 139 5.17 25.32 -6.24
N VAL A 140 4.99 24.22 -6.99
CA VAL A 140 5.00 24.21 -8.46
C VAL A 140 3.62 24.52 -9.05
N PHE A 141 2.57 24.07 -8.38
CA PHE A 141 1.16 24.25 -8.73
C PHE A 141 0.45 24.98 -7.58
N PRO A 142 0.66 26.31 -7.42
CA PRO A 142 0.05 27.07 -6.31
C PRO A 142 -1.48 27.15 -6.40
N ASP A 143 -2.06 26.83 -7.56
CA ASP A 143 -3.50 26.71 -7.78
C ASP A 143 -4.08 25.34 -7.39
N MET A 144 -3.24 24.42 -6.88
CA MET A 144 -3.64 23.08 -6.44
C MET A 144 -4.26 23.09 -5.04
N ASP A 145 -5.51 22.65 -4.94
CA ASP A 145 -6.21 22.46 -3.67
C ASP A 145 -6.11 20.99 -3.22
N VAL A 146 -5.51 20.75 -2.05
CA VAL A 146 -5.37 19.41 -1.47
C VAL A 146 -6.62 19.07 -0.68
N ILE A 147 -7.51 18.30 -1.30
CA ILE A 147 -8.80 17.94 -0.68
C ILE A 147 -8.62 16.92 0.45
N SER A 148 -7.76 15.91 0.23
CA SER A 148 -7.46 14.90 1.24
C SER A 148 -6.19 14.12 0.89
N VAL A 149 -5.43 13.74 1.92
CA VAL A 149 -4.28 12.82 1.82
C VAL A 149 -4.72 11.37 1.55
N SER A 150 -6.02 11.08 1.72
CA SER A 150 -6.63 9.79 1.42
C SER A 150 -7.98 9.98 0.71
N GLY A 151 -7.95 9.93 -0.62
CA GLY A 151 -9.12 10.06 -1.51
C GLY A 151 -9.87 8.76 -1.75
N ASN A 152 -9.71 7.74 -0.89
CA ASN A 152 -10.25 6.38 -1.07
C ASN A 152 -9.79 5.67 -2.36
N TYR A 153 -8.76 6.19 -3.04
CA TYR A 153 -8.14 5.56 -4.20
C TYR A 153 -6.91 4.70 -3.82
N CYS A 154 -6.67 4.50 -2.51
CA CYS A 154 -5.60 3.61 -2.04
C CYS A 154 -5.93 2.13 -2.36
N ALA A 155 -7.05 1.54 -1.92
CA ALA A 155 -8.03 1.93 -0.89
C ALA A 155 -7.74 1.17 0.43
N ASP A 156 -7.66 1.89 1.55
CA ASP A 156 -7.36 1.27 2.86
C ASP A 156 -8.66 0.96 3.61
N LYS A 157 -8.87 -0.33 3.93
CA LYS A 157 -10.01 -0.87 4.71
C LYS A 157 -11.39 -0.72 4.03
N LYS A 158 -11.46 -0.67 2.69
CA LYS A 158 -12.70 -0.74 1.91
C LYS A 158 -12.54 -1.71 0.73
N PRO A 159 -13.61 -2.37 0.26
CA PRO A 159 -13.59 -3.08 -1.02
C PRO A 159 -13.44 -2.08 -2.17
N ALA A 160 -12.50 -2.31 -3.08
CA ALA A 160 -12.17 -1.41 -4.20
C ALA A 160 -11.56 -2.17 -5.38
#